data_AF-I2FPU7-F1
#
_entry.id   AF-I2FPU7-F1
#
_cell.length_a   1.000
_cell.length_b   1.000
_cell.length_c   1.000
_cell.angle_alpha   90.00
_cell.angle_beta   90.00
_cell.angle_gamma   90.00
#
_symmetry.space_group_name_H-M   'P 1'
#
loop_
_entity.id
_entity.type
_entity.pdbx_description
1 polymer ?
#
loop_
_entity_poly.entity_id
_entity_poly.type
_entity_poly.pdbx_seq_one_letter_code
_entity_poly.pdbx_strand_id
1 'polypeptide(L)'
;MSLLRTAVTGASRAALRTTSAAPLRQFSTSPIKAAAQQSKDPQLGDYPDLAFISLQQRKHSPKWWDPQEKRNFGETPHEQDDVLSVWAPDVHSIPASSALKQFMVAVGVVVIFSSTVYAATPEKPALPRTYPRDGLAAELGGKQVAAPKEGAFSGEAEDDNDDE
;
A
#
# COMPACT_ATOMS: atom_id res chain seq x y z
N MET A 1 -57.87 -12.98 -47.83
CA MET A 1 -57.41 -13.36 -46.47
C MET A 1 -56.26 -14.33 -46.67
N SER A 2 -55.05 -14.23 -46.11
CA SER A 2 -54.53 -13.50 -44.96
C SER A 2 -53.03 -13.25 -45.23
N LEU A 3 -52.51 -12.12 -44.74
CA LEU A 3 -51.14 -11.64 -44.95
C LEU A 3 -50.20 -12.25 -43.90
N LEU A 4 -49.15 -12.96 -44.31
CA LEU A 4 -48.04 -13.32 -43.42
C LEU A 4 -46.91 -12.30 -43.58
N ARG A 5 -46.78 -11.42 -42.59
CA ARG A 5 -45.68 -10.46 -42.45
C ARG A 5 -44.52 -11.16 -41.75
N THR A 6 -43.38 -11.27 -42.41
CA THR A 6 -42.11 -11.60 -41.79
C THR A 6 -41.54 -10.36 -41.09
N ALA A 7 -41.32 -10.44 -39.78
CA ALA A 7 -40.62 -9.42 -39.02
C ALA A 7 -39.20 -9.92 -38.71
N VAL A 8 -38.19 -9.24 -39.27
CA VAL A 8 -36.79 -9.36 -38.83
C VAL A 8 -36.63 -8.51 -37.57
N THR A 9 -36.37 -9.14 -36.44
CA THR A 9 -35.94 -8.46 -35.22
C THR A 9 -34.46 -8.11 -35.34
N GLY A 10 -34.15 -6.85 -35.56
CA GLY A 10 -32.79 -6.32 -35.49
C GLY A 10 -32.29 -6.34 -34.04
N ALA A 11 -31.23 -7.10 -33.78
CA ALA A 11 -30.49 -7.02 -32.54
C ALA A 11 -29.63 -5.74 -32.53
N SER A 12 -30.15 -4.67 -31.92
CA SER A 12 -29.39 -3.45 -31.70
C SER A 12 -28.32 -3.70 -30.63
N ARG A 13 -27.06 -3.59 -31.03
CA ARG A 13 -25.88 -3.63 -30.16
C ARG A 13 -25.91 -2.45 -29.18
N ALA A 14 -26.25 -2.69 -27.92
CA ALA A 14 -26.01 -1.75 -26.84
C ALA A 14 -24.66 -2.08 -26.18
N ALA A 15 -23.58 -1.44 -26.66
CA ALA A 15 -22.32 -1.43 -25.95
C ALA A 15 -22.45 -0.50 -24.74
N LEU A 16 -22.42 -1.04 -23.51
CA LEU A 16 -22.27 -0.21 -22.32
C LEU A 16 -20.87 0.40 -22.33
N ARG A 17 -20.80 1.72 -22.59
CA ARG A 17 -19.60 2.51 -22.36
C ARG A 17 -19.52 2.83 -20.87
N THR A 18 -18.77 2.06 -20.12
CA THR A 18 -18.32 2.44 -18.78
C THR A 18 -17.27 3.55 -18.92
N THR A 19 -17.69 4.79 -18.69
CA THR A 19 -16.75 5.91 -18.50
C THR A 19 -16.20 5.82 -17.08
N SER A 20 -15.07 5.11 -16.89
CA SER A 20 -14.31 5.27 -15.64
C SER A 20 -13.65 6.65 -15.68
N ALA A 21 -14.22 7.60 -14.93
CA ALA A 21 -13.53 8.84 -14.63
C ALA A 21 -12.31 8.48 -13.76
N ALA A 22 -11.11 8.59 -14.32
CA ALA A 22 -9.89 8.46 -13.54
C ALA A 22 -9.89 9.53 -12.43
N PRO A 23 -9.58 9.19 -11.17
CA PRO A 23 -9.37 10.22 -10.16
C PRO A 23 -8.13 11.03 -10.52
N LEU A 24 -8.35 12.27 -10.95
CA LEU A 24 -7.33 13.34 -11.00
C LEU A 24 -6.94 13.70 -9.56
N ARG A 25 -6.17 12.83 -8.91
CA ARG A 25 -5.28 13.23 -7.82
C ARG A 25 -3.85 13.08 -8.32
N GLN A 26 -3.44 14.03 -9.14
CA GLN A 26 -2.03 14.32 -9.36
C GLN A 26 -1.49 14.90 -8.06
N PHE A 27 -0.90 14.05 -7.22
CA PHE A 27 0.16 14.54 -6.36
C PHE A 27 1.28 14.98 -7.29
N SER A 28 1.54 16.28 -7.34
CA SER A 28 2.70 16.84 -8.04
C SER A 28 3.97 16.43 -7.31
N THR A 29 4.35 15.16 -7.39
CA THR A 29 5.73 14.75 -7.12
C THR A 29 6.48 14.93 -8.43
N SER A 30 6.71 16.19 -8.79
CA SER A 30 7.61 16.53 -9.89
C SER A 30 8.97 15.87 -9.62
N PRO A 31 9.54 15.09 -10.55
CA PRO A 31 10.90 14.58 -10.44
C PRO A 31 11.91 15.72 -10.66
N ILE A 32 11.95 16.68 -9.72
CA ILE A 32 12.91 17.78 -9.66
C ILE A 32 14.23 17.22 -9.10
N LYS A 33 14.88 16.29 -9.81
CA LYS A 33 16.25 15.92 -9.42
C LYS A 33 17.24 15.95 -10.58
N ALA A 34 16.80 15.80 -11.83
CA ALA A 34 17.71 15.79 -12.98
C ALA A 34 17.62 17.05 -13.86
N ALA A 35 16.42 17.62 -14.04
CA ALA A 35 16.23 18.75 -14.97
C ALA A 35 16.46 20.13 -14.32
N ALA A 36 16.43 20.24 -12.98
CA ALA A 36 16.54 21.51 -12.27
C ALA A 36 17.98 21.96 -11.99
N GLN A 37 18.99 21.09 -12.18
CA GLN A 37 20.39 21.44 -11.90
C GLN A 37 21.02 22.33 -12.99
N GLN A 38 20.32 22.64 -14.09
CA GLN A 38 20.89 23.41 -15.21
C GLN A 38 20.54 24.90 -15.21
N SER A 39 19.57 25.34 -14.42
CA SER A 39 19.16 26.75 -14.36
C SER A 39 18.98 27.18 -12.91
N LYS A 40 19.61 28.30 -12.52
CA LYS A 40 19.44 28.93 -11.21
C LYS A 40 17.95 29.03 -10.88
N ASP A 41 17.55 28.59 -9.68
CA ASP A 41 16.16 28.67 -9.22
C ASP A 41 15.67 30.13 -9.33
N PRO A 42 14.61 30.42 -10.11
CA PRO A 42 14.06 31.76 -10.23
C PRO A 42 13.64 32.38 -8.88
N GLN A 43 13.29 31.57 -7.89
CA GLN A 43 12.88 32.05 -6.55
C GLN A 43 14.07 32.47 -5.68
N LEU A 44 15.29 32.08 -6.05
CA LEU A 44 16.51 32.31 -5.27
C LEU A 44 16.98 33.77 -5.31
N GLY A 45 16.60 34.52 -6.35
CA GLY A 45 17.01 35.93 -6.52
C GLY A 45 18.52 36.09 -6.54
N ASP A 46 19.05 36.91 -5.62
CA ASP A 46 20.48 37.19 -5.46
C ASP A 46 21.21 36.23 -4.48
N TYR A 47 20.48 35.31 -3.85
CA TYR A 47 21.11 34.33 -2.96
C TYR A 47 22.04 33.39 -3.77
N PRO A 48 23.18 32.96 -3.21
CA PRO A 48 24.08 32.03 -3.90
C PRO A 48 23.43 30.67 -4.07
N ASP A 49 23.60 30.09 -5.26
CA ASP A 49 23.16 28.74 -5.60
C ASP A 49 24.20 27.74 -5.07
N LEU A 50 23.89 27.10 -3.94
CA LEU A 50 24.78 26.17 -3.25
C LEU A 50 24.51 24.74 -3.72
N ALA A 51 25.50 23.85 -3.57
CA ALA A 51 25.30 22.46 -3.95
C ALA A 51 24.33 21.77 -2.97
N PHE A 52 23.33 21.07 -3.52
CA PHE A 52 22.35 20.27 -2.76
C PHE A 52 23.00 19.03 -2.12
N ILE A 53 23.73 19.24 -1.02
CA ILE A 53 24.51 18.23 -0.29
C ILE A 53 24.14 18.35 1.18
N SER A 54 23.73 17.24 1.80
CA SER A 54 23.35 17.25 3.21
C SER A 54 24.58 17.43 4.11
N LEU A 55 24.41 18.22 5.18
CA LEU A 55 25.39 18.36 6.25
C LEU A 55 25.72 17.02 6.92
N GLN A 56 24.81 16.05 6.88
CA GLN A 56 25.05 14.69 7.40
C GLN A 56 26.25 14.02 6.74
N GLN A 57 26.48 14.28 5.45
CA GLN A 57 27.59 13.70 4.68
C GLN A 57 28.95 14.29 5.06
N ARG A 58 28.99 15.43 5.78
CA ARG A 58 30.24 15.99 6.29
C ARG A 58 30.86 15.06 7.32
N LYS A 59 32.19 14.91 7.25
CA LYS A 59 32.95 14.19 8.28
C LYS A 59 32.81 14.94 9.61
N HIS A 60 32.51 14.19 10.67
CA HIS A 60 32.51 14.74 12.01
C HIS A 60 33.92 15.21 12.40
N SER A 61 34.02 16.41 12.97
CA SER A 61 35.27 17.03 13.40
C SER A 61 35.01 17.95 14.59
N PRO A 62 35.82 17.91 15.65
CA PRO A 62 35.68 18.84 16.78
C PRO A 62 36.12 20.28 16.42
N LYS A 63 36.66 20.50 15.22
CA LYS A 63 37.10 21.82 14.75
C LYS A 63 35.97 22.68 14.16
N TRP A 64 34.80 22.08 13.92
CA TRP A 64 33.63 22.85 13.53
C TRP A 64 33.29 23.85 14.63
N TRP A 65 32.84 25.05 14.25
CA TRP A 65 32.36 26.02 15.22
C TRP A 65 31.16 25.46 16.00
N ASP A 66 30.25 24.79 15.29
CA ASP A 66 29.23 23.93 15.87
C ASP A 66 29.48 22.47 15.45
N PRO A 67 30.03 21.63 16.35
CA PRO A 67 30.25 20.21 16.07
C PRO A 67 28.97 19.38 15.88
N GLN A 68 27.84 19.81 16.45
CA GLN A 68 26.56 19.10 16.35
C GLN A 68 25.95 19.30 14.96
N GLU A 69 25.94 20.54 14.47
CA GLU A 69 25.46 20.86 13.12
C GLU A 69 26.52 20.67 12.01
N LYS A 70 27.79 20.39 12.39
CA LYS A 70 28.92 20.25 11.46
C LYS A 70 29.12 21.50 10.58
N ARG A 71 29.03 22.68 11.21
CA ARG A 71 29.02 23.98 10.54
C ARG A 71 30.06 24.95 11.10
N ASN A 72 30.54 25.87 10.25
CA ASN A 72 31.41 26.97 10.65
C ASN A 72 30.62 28.28 10.82
N PHE A 73 31.10 29.16 11.69
CA PHE A 73 30.51 30.49 11.85
C PHE A 73 30.71 31.33 10.58
N GLY A 74 29.65 32.01 10.13
CA GLY A 74 29.67 32.84 8.91
C GLY A 74 29.57 32.06 7.59
N GLU A 75 29.41 30.73 7.65
CA GLU A 75 29.10 29.93 6.47
C GLU A 75 27.69 30.24 5.96
N THR A 76 27.53 30.42 4.65
CA THR A 76 26.23 30.65 4.03
C THR A 76 25.43 29.33 4.01
N PRO A 77 24.23 29.28 4.63
CA PRO A 77 23.39 28.08 4.62
C PRO A 77 22.80 27.83 3.22
N HIS A 78 22.45 26.59 2.92
CA HIS A 78 21.70 26.28 1.70
C HIS A 78 20.30 26.90 1.77
N GLU A 79 19.67 27.22 0.64
CA GLU A 79 18.31 27.78 0.62
C GLU A 79 17.26 26.83 1.21
N GLN A 80 17.54 25.53 1.14
CA GLN A 80 16.80 24.41 1.73
C GLN A 80 17.60 23.74 2.86
N ASP A 81 18.15 24.55 3.78
CA ASP A 81 18.94 24.07 4.91
C ASP A 81 18.13 23.14 5.84
N ASP A 82 16.82 23.33 5.96
CA ASP A 82 15.93 22.47 6.74
C ASP A 82 15.98 21.00 6.29
N VAL A 83 15.93 20.76 4.98
CA VAL A 83 16.00 19.42 4.35
C VAL A 83 17.43 18.87 4.33
N LEU A 84 18.43 19.73 4.30
CA LEU A 84 19.84 19.34 4.23
C LEU A 84 20.55 19.33 5.59
N SER A 85 19.87 19.75 6.65
CA SER A 85 20.41 19.81 8.01
C SER A 85 20.84 18.44 8.54
N VAL A 86 21.62 18.44 9.61
CA VAL A 86 21.97 17.20 10.33
C VAL A 86 20.71 16.54 10.93
N TRP A 87 19.69 17.33 11.23
CA TRP A 87 18.42 16.90 11.83
C TRP A 87 17.39 16.39 10.82
N ALA A 88 17.66 16.51 9.53
CA ALA A 88 16.82 15.99 8.47
C ALA A 88 16.79 14.45 8.46
N PRO A 89 15.87 13.82 7.69
CA PRO A 89 15.90 12.39 7.46
C PRO A 89 17.27 11.91 6.96
N ASP A 90 17.72 10.75 7.44
CA ASP A 90 19.08 10.27 7.21
C ASP A 90 19.39 9.97 5.73
N VAL A 91 20.57 10.39 5.28
CA VAL A 91 21.05 10.18 3.91
C VAL A 91 21.77 8.84 3.78
N HIS A 92 21.18 7.95 2.99
CA HIS A 92 21.71 6.61 2.76
C HIS A 92 22.58 6.56 1.50
N SER A 93 23.67 5.79 1.56
CA SER A 93 24.58 5.58 0.41
C SER A 93 23.96 4.69 -0.68
N ILE A 94 22.99 3.84 -0.32
CA ILE A 94 22.34 2.91 -1.24
C ILE A 94 21.26 3.66 -2.04
N PRO A 95 21.21 3.52 -3.38
CA PRO A 95 20.16 4.15 -4.17
C PRO A 95 18.79 3.60 -3.79
N ALA A 96 17.81 4.49 -3.66
CA ALA A 96 16.45 4.15 -3.21
C ALA A 96 15.78 3.05 -4.06
N SER A 97 16.05 3.02 -5.36
CA SER A 97 15.52 1.99 -6.27
C SER A 97 16.03 0.59 -5.94
N SER A 98 17.31 0.47 -5.57
CA SER A 98 17.92 -0.81 -5.17
C SER A 98 17.36 -1.28 -3.84
N ALA A 99 17.31 -0.38 -2.85
CA ALA A 99 16.74 -0.69 -1.53
C ALA A 99 15.28 -1.14 -1.63
N LEU A 100 14.46 -0.43 -2.41
CA LEU A 100 13.06 -0.79 -2.65
C LEU A 100 12.94 -2.14 -3.35
N LYS A 101 13.76 -2.40 -4.38
CA LYS A 101 13.77 -3.69 -5.08
C LYS A 101 14.09 -4.83 -4.11
N GLN A 102 15.14 -4.70 -3.31
CA GLN A 102 15.54 -5.72 -2.36
C GLN A 102 14.45 -5.97 -1.31
N PHE A 103 13.84 -4.91 -0.79
CA PHE A 103 12.74 -5.01 0.15
C PHE A 103 11.52 -5.74 -0.45
N MET A 104 11.10 -5.36 -1.65
CA MET A 104 9.97 -6.00 -2.33
C MET A 104 10.24 -7.45 -2.68
N VAL A 105 11.47 -7.79 -3.08
CA VAL A 105 11.86 -9.19 -3.30
C VAL A 105 11.80 -9.99 -2.00
N ALA A 106 12.31 -9.45 -0.89
CA ALA A 106 12.27 -10.15 0.40
C ALA A 106 10.82 -10.41 0.86
N VAL A 107 9.97 -9.39 0.82
CA VAL A 107 8.55 -9.52 1.16
C VAL A 107 7.84 -10.49 0.19
N GLY A 108 8.11 -10.36 -1.11
CA GLY A 108 7.53 -11.21 -2.14
C GLY A 108 7.86 -12.69 -1.94
N VAL A 109 9.11 -13.02 -1.60
CA VAL A 109 9.51 -14.41 -1.31
C VAL A 109 8.73 -14.97 -0.11
N VAL A 110 8.59 -14.20 0.97
CA VAL A 110 7.84 -14.63 2.16
C VAL A 110 6.36 -14.84 1.85
N VAL A 111 5.74 -13.92 1.10
CA VAL A 111 4.33 -14.02 0.72
C VAL A 111 4.09 -15.21 -0.22
N ILE A 112 4.94 -15.39 -1.23
CA ILE A 112 4.81 -16.52 -2.17
C ILE A 112 5.00 -17.84 -1.42
N PHE A 113 6.01 -17.93 -0.55
CA PHE A 113 6.26 -19.13 0.23
C PHE A 113 5.09 -19.46 1.16
N SER A 114 4.64 -18.49 1.96
CA SER A 114 3.52 -18.67 2.89
C SER A 114 2.21 -19.03 2.17
N SER A 115 1.91 -18.37 1.05
CA SER A 115 0.74 -18.69 0.22
C SER A 115 0.83 -20.10 -0.38
N THR A 116 2.01 -20.52 -0.80
CA THR A 116 2.21 -21.87 -1.37
C THR A 116 2.03 -22.93 -0.30
N VAL A 117 2.62 -22.73 0.89
CA VAL A 117 2.45 -23.63 2.04
C VAL A 117 0.98 -23.71 2.44
N TYR A 118 0.28 -22.57 2.50
CA TYR A 118 -1.15 -22.54 2.81
C TYR A 118 -1.98 -23.33 1.79
N ALA A 119 -1.76 -23.11 0.49
CA ALA A 119 -2.48 -23.82 -0.56
C ALA A 119 -2.15 -25.32 -0.62
N ALA A 120 -0.93 -25.71 -0.24
CA ALA A 120 -0.49 -27.11 -0.23
C ALA A 120 -0.83 -27.84 1.09
N THR A 121 -1.37 -27.13 2.09
CA THR A 121 -1.73 -27.75 3.37
C THR A 121 -2.98 -28.63 3.18
N PRO A 122 -2.91 -29.94 3.49
CA PRO A 122 -4.07 -30.80 3.36
C PRO A 122 -5.15 -30.42 4.37
N GLU A 123 -6.40 -30.76 4.06
CA GLU A 123 -7.48 -30.58 5.02
C GLU A 123 -7.22 -31.37 6.30
N LYS A 124 -7.61 -30.77 7.43
CA LYS A 124 -7.43 -31.38 8.75
C LYS A 124 -8.22 -32.69 8.78
N PRO A 125 -7.57 -33.84 9.09
CA PRO A 125 -8.24 -35.15 9.08
C PRO A 125 -9.24 -35.35 10.22
N ALA A 126 -9.35 -34.38 11.13
CA ALA A 126 -10.27 -34.39 12.26
C ALA A 126 -11.39 -33.38 12.04
N LEU A 127 -12.63 -33.82 12.26
CA LEU A 127 -13.79 -32.94 12.31
C LEU A 127 -13.56 -31.85 13.38
N PRO A 128 -13.99 -30.61 13.11
CA PRO A 128 -13.98 -29.56 14.12
C PRO A 128 -14.83 -29.99 15.33
N ARG A 129 -14.42 -29.55 16.52
CA ARG A 129 -15.10 -29.87 17.77
C ARG A 129 -16.51 -29.27 17.76
N THR A 130 -17.51 -30.13 17.90
CA THR A 130 -18.90 -29.75 18.11
C THR A 130 -19.21 -29.72 19.60
N TYR A 131 -20.26 -29.00 19.96
CA TYR A 131 -20.70 -28.90 21.34
C TYR A 131 -22.21 -29.11 21.49
N PRO A 132 -22.66 -29.73 22.60
CA PRO A 132 -24.07 -29.98 22.88
C PRO A 132 -24.83 -28.68 23.21
N ARG A 133 -26.16 -28.75 23.35
CA ARG A 133 -27.01 -27.61 23.77
C ARG A 133 -26.87 -26.38 22.87
N ASP A 134 -27.06 -26.59 21.57
CA ASP A 134 -27.03 -25.55 20.53
C ASP A 134 -25.75 -24.71 20.61
N GLY A 135 -24.58 -25.37 20.66
CA GLY A 135 -23.30 -24.67 20.66
C GLY A 135 -22.99 -23.90 21.94
N LEU A 136 -23.53 -24.32 23.09
CA LEU A 136 -23.39 -23.60 24.37
C LEU A 136 -23.91 -22.15 24.30
N ALA A 137 -24.92 -21.87 23.46
CA ALA A 137 -25.45 -20.51 23.28
C ALA A 137 -25.84 -19.84 24.61
N ALA A 138 -26.41 -20.59 25.57
CA ALA A 138 -26.78 -20.05 26.87
C ALA A 138 -25.58 -19.67 27.76
N GLU A 139 -24.44 -20.36 27.59
CA GLU A 139 -23.23 -20.15 28.41
C GLU A 139 -22.29 -19.12 27.80
N LEU A 140 -22.30 -18.97 26.46
CA LEU A 140 -21.44 -18.06 25.71
C LEU A 140 -22.07 -16.67 25.48
N GLY A 141 -23.25 -16.40 26.02
CA GLY A 141 -23.89 -15.07 25.92
C GLY A 141 -24.83 -14.89 24.73
N GLY A 142 -25.41 -15.98 24.23
CA GLY A 142 -26.46 -16.01 23.21
C GLY A 142 -26.03 -16.64 21.90
N LYS A 143 -27.00 -16.80 20.98
CA LYS A 143 -26.82 -17.46 19.67
C LYS A 143 -25.71 -16.84 18.82
N GLN A 144 -25.45 -15.55 18.97
CA GLN A 144 -24.42 -14.79 18.24
C GLN A 144 -22.96 -15.21 18.54
N VAL A 145 -22.71 -15.85 19.69
CA VAL A 145 -21.37 -16.30 20.12
C VAL A 145 -21.34 -17.83 20.28
N ALA A 146 -22.40 -18.52 19.82
CA ALA A 146 -22.49 -19.97 19.98
C ALA A 146 -21.39 -20.69 19.19
N ALA A 147 -20.82 -21.73 19.82
CA ALA A 147 -19.89 -22.64 19.17
C ALA A 147 -20.62 -23.55 18.15
N PRO A 148 -19.90 -24.26 17.27
CA PRO A 148 -20.56 -25.17 16.34
C PRO A 148 -21.36 -26.28 17.05
N LYS A 149 -22.65 -26.42 16.70
CA LYS A 149 -23.54 -27.46 17.24
C LYS A 149 -23.23 -28.84 16.67
N GLU A 150 -23.67 -29.89 17.37
CA GLU A 150 -23.62 -31.26 16.87
C GLU A 150 -24.39 -31.38 15.54
N GLY A 151 -23.80 -32.05 14.55
CA GLY A 151 -24.38 -32.17 13.19
C GLY A 151 -24.16 -30.96 12.27
N ALA A 152 -23.54 -29.87 12.73
CA ALA A 152 -23.31 -28.67 11.90
C ALA A 152 -22.43 -28.90 10.66
N PHE A 153 -21.67 -30.00 10.62
CA PHE A 153 -20.73 -30.31 9.53
C PHE A 153 -21.10 -31.58 8.76
N SER A 154 -22.19 -32.25 9.12
CA SER A 154 -22.68 -33.44 8.43
C SER A 154 -23.76 -33.04 7.44
N GLY A 155 -23.37 -32.59 6.24
CA GLY A 155 -24.11 -32.69 4.97
C GLY A 155 -25.55 -32.16 4.80
N GLU A 156 -26.31 -31.87 5.85
CA GLU A 156 -27.68 -31.32 5.76
C GLU A 156 -27.58 -29.79 5.72
N ALA A 157 -27.30 -29.29 4.51
CA ALA A 157 -27.70 -27.96 4.11
C ALA A 157 -29.05 -28.07 3.40
N GLU A 158 -30.09 -28.49 4.13
CA GLU A 158 -31.47 -28.28 3.71
C GLU A 158 -32.25 -27.70 4.89
N ASP A 159 -33.00 -26.65 4.60
CA ASP A 159 -34.10 -26.09 5.38
C ASP A 159 -33.77 -25.10 6.52
N ASP A 160 -33.40 -23.87 6.14
CA ASP A 160 -33.68 -22.65 6.94
C ASP A 160 -34.06 -21.49 5.98
N ASN A 161 -34.82 -21.80 4.92
CA ASN A 161 -35.63 -20.82 4.21
C ASN A 161 -37.09 -21.12 4.58
N ASP A 162 -37.53 -20.75 5.76
CA ASP A 162 -38.94 -20.46 6.08
C ASP A 162 -38.97 -19.88 7.50
N ASP A 163 -39.08 -18.56 7.60
CA ASP A 163 -40.02 -17.84 8.47
C ASP A 163 -39.63 -16.34 8.56
N GLU A 164 -40.51 -15.50 7.99
CA GLU A 164 -40.59 -14.05 8.16
C GLU A 164 -40.91 -13.63 9.61
#